data_AF-A0A820JB32-F1
#
_entry.id   AF-A0A820JB32-F1
#
_cell.length_a   1.000
_cell.length_b   1.000
_cell.length_c   1.000
_cell.angle_alpha   90.00
_cell.angle_beta   90.00
_cell.angle_gamma   90.00
#
_symmetry.space_group_name_H-M   'P 1'
#
loop_
_entity.id
_entity.type
_entity.pdbx_description
1 polymer ?
#
loop_
_entity_poly.entity_id
_entity_poly.type
_entity_poly.pdbx_seq_one_letter_code
_entity_poly.pdbx_strand_id
1 'polypeptide(L)'
;NHVGNSCCAATRKYFEKLKQESEQNHTNPHNILTQVNIGVPDEVRVQLPTNDSLKRNVRRWRQVTTTEPTPTTFDFPVIPTKYHQTTRNTMFFRKDTGPGLNRMLLFFTDEQQQIMENATDFFIDGTFKIVPEIFFQLFAIHALYRDHVIPVAFILLPSKSEQIYQKMIN
;
A
#
# COMPACT_ATOMS: atom_id res chain seq x y z
N ASN A 1 -17.79 5.95 -44.51
CA ASN A 1 -17.07 4.93 -43.71
C ASN A 1 -15.89 5.52 -42.91
N HIS A 2 -16.12 6.54 -42.05
CA HIS A 2 -15.06 7.18 -41.23
C HIS A 2 -15.24 7.02 -39.70
N VAL A 3 -16.40 6.55 -39.24
CA VAL A 3 -16.77 6.51 -37.81
C VAL A 3 -15.99 5.43 -37.04
N GLY A 4 -15.79 4.24 -37.63
CA GLY A 4 -15.13 3.11 -36.96
C GLY A 4 -13.67 3.36 -36.57
N ASN A 5 -12.93 4.18 -37.32
CA ASN A 5 -11.51 4.44 -37.04
C ASN A 5 -11.31 5.48 -35.92
N SER A 6 -12.20 6.48 -35.86
CA SER A 6 -12.18 7.51 -34.81
C SER A 6 -12.51 6.96 -33.42
N CYS A 7 -13.43 6.01 -33.34
CA CYS A 7 -13.85 5.43 -32.06
C CYS A 7 -12.78 4.49 -31.47
N CYS A 8 -12.11 3.67 -32.31
CA CYS A 8 -10.96 2.88 -31.90
C CYS A 8 -9.81 3.76 -31.35
N ALA A 9 -9.56 4.91 -31.97
CA ALA A 9 -8.55 5.86 -31.50
C ALA A 9 -8.93 6.48 -30.14
N ALA A 10 -10.20 6.82 -29.94
CA ALA A 10 -10.69 7.37 -28.67
C ALA A 10 -10.64 6.35 -27.52
N THR A 11 -11.04 5.10 -27.78
CA THR A 11 -10.92 4.00 -26.83
C THR A 11 -9.46 3.74 -26.45
N ARG A 12 -8.54 3.78 -27.41
CA ARG A 12 -7.10 3.65 -27.13
C ARG A 12 -6.59 4.78 -26.22
N LYS A 13 -6.93 6.04 -26.53
CA LYS A 13 -6.57 7.20 -25.70
C LYS A 13 -7.11 7.08 -24.28
N TYR A 14 -8.32 6.53 -24.11
CA TYR A 14 -8.87 6.24 -22.79
C TYR A 14 -7.99 5.25 -22.01
N PHE A 15 -7.60 4.12 -22.61
CA PHE A 15 -6.74 3.14 -21.95
C PHE A 15 -5.34 3.69 -21.64
N GLU A 16 -4.77 4.51 -22.53
CA GLU A 16 -3.48 5.18 -22.30
C GLU A 16 -3.56 6.13 -21.10
N LYS A 17 -4.60 6.97 -21.02
CA LYS A 17 -4.85 7.86 -19.87
C LYS A 17 -5.09 7.06 -18.58
N LEU A 18 -5.91 6.00 -18.64
CA LEU A 18 -6.20 5.15 -17.48
C LEU A 18 -4.92 4.47 -16.97
N LYS A 19 -4.05 4.02 -17.88
CA LYS A 19 -2.75 3.42 -17.51
C LYS A 19 -1.85 4.46 -16.85
N GLN A 20 -1.69 5.63 -17.46
CA GLN A 20 -0.85 6.71 -16.91
C GLN A 20 -1.29 7.12 -15.50
N GLU A 21 -2.59 7.34 -15.29
CA GLU A 21 -3.15 7.67 -13.97
C GLU A 21 -2.95 6.51 -12.96
N SER A 22 -3.04 5.25 -13.42
CA SER A 22 -2.81 4.09 -12.54
C SER A 22 -1.38 3.99 -12.01
N GLU A 23 -0.41 4.48 -12.78
CA GLU A 23 1.03 4.45 -12.46
C GLU A 23 1.41 5.64 -11.56
N GLN A 24 0.81 6.82 -11.78
CA GLN A 24 1.14 8.04 -11.04
C GLN A 24 0.35 8.21 -9.74
N ASN A 25 -0.86 7.64 -9.65
CA ASN A 25 -1.77 7.82 -8.52
C ASN A 25 -1.99 6.49 -7.80
N HIS A 26 -1.86 6.46 -6.47
CA HIS A 26 -1.99 5.24 -5.65
C HIS A 26 -3.35 5.12 -4.93
N THR A 27 -4.32 5.99 -5.25
CA THR A 27 -5.69 5.91 -4.71
C THR A 27 -6.42 4.63 -5.15
N ASN A 28 -7.58 4.35 -4.56
CA ASN A 28 -8.39 3.17 -4.91
C ASN A 28 -8.70 3.16 -6.43
N PRO A 29 -8.60 2.00 -7.13
CA PRO A 29 -8.94 1.87 -8.55
C PRO A 29 -10.31 2.46 -8.95
N HIS A 30 -11.29 2.45 -8.05
CA HIS A 30 -12.58 3.09 -8.26
C HIS A 30 -12.46 4.62 -8.47
N ASN A 31 -11.65 5.29 -7.66
CA ASN A 31 -11.48 6.75 -7.73
C ASN A 31 -10.77 7.15 -9.02
N ILE A 32 -9.76 6.38 -9.42
CA ILE A 32 -9.06 6.58 -10.70
C ILE A 32 -10.02 6.42 -11.88
N LEU A 33 -10.84 5.37 -11.88
CA LEU A 33 -11.86 5.18 -12.92
C LEU A 33 -12.84 6.34 -12.97
N THR A 34 -13.31 6.80 -11.81
CA THR A 34 -14.22 7.94 -11.70
C THR A 34 -13.60 9.19 -12.32
N GLN A 35 -12.34 9.48 -11.97
CA GLN A 35 -11.60 10.64 -12.49
C GLN A 35 -11.36 10.54 -14.00
N VAL A 36 -10.96 9.37 -14.51
CA VAL A 36 -10.69 9.19 -15.94
C VAL A 36 -11.98 9.21 -16.77
N ASN A 37 -13.10 8.76 -16.20
CA ASN A 37 -14.41 8.80 -16.84
C ASN A 37 -14.98 10.22 -16.99
N ILE A 38 -14.46 11.20 -16.25
CA ILE A 38 -14.85 12.60 -16.42
C ILE A 38 -14.47 13.06 -17.83
N GLY A 39 -15.46 13.50 -18.60
CA GLY A 39 -15.27 14.03 -19.95
C GLY A 39 -15.13 12.96 -21.03
N VAL A 40 -15.42 11.69 -20.74
CA VAL A 40 -15.45 10.61 -21.76
C VAL A 40 -16.83 10.62 -22.45
N PRO A 41 -16.89 10.76 -23.79
CA PRO A 41 -18.15 10.73 -24.53
C PRO A 41 -18.88 9.39 -24.37
N ASP A 42 -20.22 9.42 -24.34
CA ASP A 42 -21.03 8.20 -24.15
C ASP A 42 -20.80 7.16 -25.26
N GLU A 43 -20.54 7.61 -26.49
CA GLU A 43 -20.20 6.77 -27.63
C GLU A 43 -18.97 5.89 -27.36
N VAL A 44 -17.99 6.42 -26.63
CA VAL A 44 -16.79 5.67 -26.22
C VAL A 44 -17.12 4.74 -25.06
N ARG A 45 -17.95 5.18 -24.11
CA ARG A 45 -18.31 4.40 -22.91
C ARG A 45 -19.01 3.09 -23.25
N VAL A 46 -19.86 3.07 -24.28
CA VAL A 46 -20.55 1.85 -24.74
C VAL A 46 -19.56 0.79 -25.26
N GLN A 47 -18.39 1.20 -25.72
CA GLN A 47 -17.34 0.30 -26.21
C GLN A 47 -16.34 -0.13 -25.15
N LEU A 48 -16.39 0.46 -23.95
CA LEU A 48 -15.49 0.11 -22.86
C LEU A 48 -15.90 -1.23 -22.22
N PRO A 49 -14.93 -2.02 -21.74
CA PRO A 49 -15.20 -3.16 -20.87
C PRO A 49 -15.89 -2.73 -19.57
N THR A 50 -16.40 -3.72 -18.83
CA THR A 50 -17.00 -3.46 -17.52
C THR A 50 -16.04 -2.75 -16.58
N ASN A 51 -16.59 -1.92 -15.69
CA ASN A 51 -15.81 -1.21 -14.67
C ASN A 51 -14.91 -2.16 -13.86
N ASP A 52 -15.35 -3.39 -13.56
CA ASP A 52 -14.52 -4.35 -12.81
C ASP A 52 -13.35 -4.89 -13.64
N SER A 53 -13.52 -5.04 -14.94
CA SER A 53 -12.42 -5.38 -15.85
C SER A 53 -11.41 -4.24 -15.94
N LEU A 54 -11.88 -2.99 -16.00
CA LEU A 54 -11.03 -1.81 -15.98
C LEU A 54 -10.28 -1.67 -14.64
N LYS A 55 -10.93 -1.88 -13.50
CA LYS A 55 -10.27 -1.93 -12.18
C LYS A 55 -9.23 -3.04 -12.11
N ARG A 56 -9.50 -4.20 -12.72
CA ARG A 56 -8.54 -5.32 -12.79
C ARG A 56 -7.30 -4.95 -13.61
N ASN A 57 -7.48 -4.25 -14.73
CA ASN A 57 -6.37 -3.71 -15.51
C ASN A 57 -5.54 -2.71 -14.71
N VAL A 58 -6.17 -1.77 -14.00
CA VAL A 58 -5.48 -0.82 -13.10
C VAL A 58 -4.62 -1.56 -12.07
N ARG A 59 -5.17 -2.59 -11.41
CA ARG A 59 -4.41 -3.42 -10.45
C ARG A 59 -3.24 -4.14 -11.10
N ARG A 60 -3.45 -4.72 -12.29
CA ARG A 60 -2.43 -5.45 -13.05
C ARG A 60 -1.29 -4.52 -13.49
N TRP A 61 -1.61 -3.35 -14.04
CA TRP A 61 -0.58 -2.39 -14.45
C TRP A 61 0.24 -1.90 -13.27
N ARG A 62 -0.40 -1.63 -12.12
CA ARG A 62 0.33 -1.33 -10.89
C ARG A 62 1.31 -2.43 -10.48
N GLN A 63 0.90 -3.70 -10.56
CA GLN A 63 1.77 -4.84 -10.27
C GLN A 63 2.96 -4.95 -11.25
N VAL A 64 2.73 -4.66 -12.54
CA VAL A 64 3.78 -4.69 -13.57
C VAL A 64 4.73 -3.49 -13.44
N THR A 65 4.21 -2.32 -13.06
CA THR A 65 4.99 -1.08 -12.92
C THR A 65 5.69 -0.98 -11.55
N THR A 66 5.26 -1.75 -10.53
CA THR A 66 6.13 -2.01 -9.37
C THR A 66 7.34 -2.82 -9.84
N THR A 67 8.44 -2.11 -10.10
CA THR A 67 9.73 -2.66 -10.55
C THR A 67 10.39 -3.57 -9.53
N GLU A 68 10.00 -3.45 -8.26
CA GLU A 68 10.56 -4.24 -7.17
C GLU A 68 9.69 -5.47 -6.92
N PRO A 69 10.17 -6.69 -7.23
CA PRO A 69 9.45 -7.90 -6.86
C PRO A 69 9.29 -7.95 -5.34
N THR A 70 8.15 -8.45 -4.86
CA THR A 70 7.98 -8.74 -3.45
C THR A 70 9.09 -9.71 -3.02
N PRO A 71 9.88 -9.37 -1.99
CA PRO A 71 10.97 -10.23 -1.56
C PRO A 71 10.43 -11.59 -1.12
N THR A 72 11.10 -12.65 -1.56
CA THR A 72 10.77 -14.06 -1.25
C THR A 72 11.66 -14.63 -0.14
N THR A 73 12.68 -13.89 0.30
CA THR A 73 13.55 -14.22 1.43
C THR A 73 13.83 -12.99 2.29
N PHE A 74 14.36 -13.20 3.51
CA PHE A 74 14.76 -12.11 4.42
C PHE A 74 16.06 -11.41 4.04
N ASP A 75 16.72 -11.80 2.95
CA ASP A 75 18.03 -11.28 2.52
C ASP A 75 17.91 -10.11 1.52
N PHE A 76 16.76 -9.41 1.53
CA PHE A 76 16.60 -8.22 0.70
C PHE A 76 17.51 -7.10 1.24
N PRO A 77 18.18 -6.33 0.36
CA PRO A 77 19.30 -5.48 0.77
C PRO A 77 18.83 -4.30 1.62
N VAL A 78 18.05 -3.39 1.03
CA VAL A 78 17.63 -2.14 1.64
C VAL A 78 16.17 -1.90 1.31
N ILE A 79 15.41 -1.41 2.29
CA ILE A 79 14.03 -0.97 2.06
C ILE A 79 14.05 0.22 1.08
N PRO A 80 13.30 0.19 -0.03
CA PRO A 80 13.24 1.32 -0.94
C PRO A 80 12.82 2.62 -0.23
N THR A 81 13.47 3.75 -0.59
CA THR A 81 13.23 5.07 0.03
C THR A 81 11.79 5.54 -0.06
N LYS A 82 11.04 5.11 -1.09
CA LYS A 82 9.60 5.38 -1.23
C LYS A 82 8.75 4.84 -0.07
N TYR A 83 9.25 3.88 0.71
CA TYR A 83 8.58 3.34 1.90
C TYR A 83 9.06 3.99 3.20
N HIS A 84 10.01 4.92 3.14
CA HIS A 84 10.55 5.57 4.32
C HIS A 84 9.61 6.64 4.88
N GLN A 85 8.75 7.21 4.05
CA GLN A 85 7.89 8.33 4.42
C GLN A 85 6.40 7.99 4.22
N THR A 86 5.56 8.68 5.00
CA THR A 86 4.10 8.68 4.77
C THR A 86 3.76 9.46 3.50
N THR A 87 2.50 9.39 3.06
CA THR A 87 1.97 10.22 1.97
C THR A 87 2.02 11.73 2.26
N ARG A 88 2.29 12.12 3.52
CA ARG A 88 2.49 13.50 3.96
C ARG A 88 3.98 13.87 4.12
N ASN A 89 4.88 13.06 3.55
CA ASN A 89 6.34 13.24 3.63
C ASN A 89 6.91 13.22 5.06
N THR A 90 6.21 12.60 6.00
CA THR A 90 6.70 12.41 7.37
C THR A 90 7.54 11.15 7.44
N MET A 91 8.71 11.19 8.10
CA MET A 91 9.51 9.98 8.32
C MET A 91 8.68 8.94 9.05
N PHE A 92 8.64 7.71 8.51
CA PHE A 92 7.77 6.63 8.97
C PHE A 92 8.54 5.33 9.20
N PHE A 93 9.44 4.94 8.31
CA PHE A 93 10.35 3.82 8.57
C PHE A 93 11.33 4.20 9.68
N ARG A 94 11.46 3.34 10.70
CA ARG A 94 12.25 3.63 11.90
C ARG A 94 13.38 2.67 12.11
N LYS A 95 13.15 1.38 11.89
CA LYS A 95 14.14 0.35 12.22
C LYS A 95 14.01 -0.86 11.31
N ASP A 96 15.17 -1.37 10.93
CA ASP A 96 15.38 -2.71 10.40
C ASP A 96 16.28 -3.45 11.38
N THR A 97 15.86 -4.59 11.91
CA THR A 97 16.73 -5.37 12.81
C THR A 97 17.82 -6.15 12.09
N GLY A 98 17.91 -6.03 10.76
CA GLY A 98 18.92 -6.68 9.93
C GLY A 98 18.46 -8.02 9.36
N PRO A 99 19.20 -8.55 8.35
CA PRO A 99 18.84 -9.78 7.65
C PRO A 99 18.77 -11.00 8.59
N GLY A 100 18.01 -12.00 8.17
CA GLY A 100 17.84 -13.27 8.88
C GLY A 100 16.39 -13.56 9.27
N LEU A 101 16.15 -14.77 9.79
CA LEU A 101 14.81 -15.29 10.08
C LEU A 101 14.06 -14.50 11.17
N ASN A 102 14.78 -13.69 11.95
CA ASN A 102 14.22 -12.86 13.02
C ASN A 102 14.21 -11.36 12.65
N ARG A 103 14.26 -11.03 11.34
CA ARG A 103 14.19 -9.65 10.84
C ARG A 103 12.83 -9.05 11.12
N MET A 104 12.81 -7.86 11.70
CA MET A 104 11.62 -7.07 11.97
C MET A 104 11.80 -5.68 11.35
N LEU A 105 10.72 -5.15 10.80
CA LEU A 105 10.67 -3.79 10.26
C LEU A 105 9.67 -2.98 11.06
N LEU A 106 10.10 -1.84 11.61
CA LEU A 106 9.30 -0.99 12.46
C LEU A 106 8.97 0.31 11.75
N PHE A 107 7.72 0.73 11.86
CA PHE A 107 7.20 1.95 11.28
C PHE A 107 6.33 2.71 12.28
N PHE A 108 6.65 3.98 12.47
CA PHE A 108 5.87 4.96 13.23
C PHE A 108 6.44 6.35 12.94
N THR A 109 5.66 7.40 13.17
CA THR A 109 6.11 8.80 13.07
C THR A 109 6.54 9.33 14.44
N ASP A 110 7.19 10.50 14.48
CA ASP A 110 7.60 11.12 15.76
C ASP A 110 6.37 11.53 16.58
N GLU A 111 5.30 12.00 15.93
CA GLU A 111 4.02 12.27 16.57
C GLU A 111 3.43 11.01 17.20
N GLN A 112 3.43 9.89 16.48
CA GLN A 112 2.96 8.62 17.02
C GLN A 112 3.85 8.12 18.17
N GLN A 113 5.16 8.33 18.10
CA GLN A 113 6.07 8.02 19.20
C GLN A 113 5.72 8.84 20.45
N GLN A 114 5.50 10.15 20.32
CA GLN A 114 5.08 11.00 21.43
C GLN A 114 3.75 10.53 22.03
N ILE A 115 2.80 10.10 21.20
CA ILE A 115 1.55 9.51 21.69
C ILE A 115 1.83 8.23 22.49
N MET A 116 2.68 7.32 21.98
CA MET A 116 3.05 6.09 22.70
C MET A 116 3.70 6.40 24.04
N GLU A 117 4.61 7.36 24.11
CA GLU A 117 5.31 7.72 25.36
C GLU A 117 4.37 8.27 26.45
N ASN A 118 3.21 8.82 26.07
CA ASN A 118 2.24 9.42 27.00
C ASN A 118 0.97 8.56 27.19
N ALA A 119 0.82 7.47 26.45
CA ALA A 119 -0.37 6.62 26.52
C ALA A 119 -0.30 5.65 27.70
N THR A 120 -1.45 5.43 28.35
CA THR A 120 -1.61 4.44 29.44
C THR A 120 -2.23 3.14 28.94
N ASP A 121 -3.03 3.22 27.88
CA ASP A 121 -3.82 2.10 27.37
C ASP A 121 -3.41 1.79 25.93
N PHE A 122 -2.99 0.54 25.74
CA PHE A 122 -2.57 0.02 24.44
C PHE A 122 -3.45 -1.15 24.02
N PHE A 123 -3.70 -1.21 22.73
CA PHE A 123 -4.42 -2.30 22.08
C PHE A 123 -3.57 -2.84 20.94
N ILE A 124 -3.60 -4.15 20.75
CA ILE A 124 -2.72 -4.82 19.80
C ILE A 124 -3.60 -5.61 18.82
N ASP A 125 -3.35 -5.41 17.52
CA ASP A 125 -3.99 -6.18 16.45
C ASP A 125 -2.95 -6.83 15.55
N GLY A 126 -3.10 -8.13 15.32
CA GLY A 126 -2.21 -8.92 14.45
C GLY A 126 -2.93 -9.29 13.16
N THR A 127 -2.47 -8.74 12.03
CA THR A 127 -3.07 -8.99 10.71
C THR A 127 -2.18 -9.88 9.84
N PHE A 128 -2.69 -11.05 9.47
CA PHE A 128 -1.94 -12.08 8.72
C PHE A 128 -2.14 -12.00 7.19
N LYS A 129 -3.29 -11.50 6.74
CA LYS A 129 -3.72 -11.63 5.33
C LYS A 129 -3.09 -10.61 4.37
N ILE A 130 -2.42 -9.59 4.90
CA ILE A 130 -2.01 -8.40 4.14
C ILE A 130 -0.49 -8.18 4.14
N VAL A 131 0.30 -9.17 4.56
CA VAL A 131 1.76 -9.08 4.63
C VAL A 131 2.44 -9.83 3.48
N PRO A 132 3.66 -9.40 3.07
CA PRO A 132 4.52 -10.21 2.20
C PRO A 132 4.73 -11.60 2.81
N GLU A 133 4.81 -12.65 1.98
CA GLU A 133 4.92 -14.05 2.43
C GLU A 133 6.10 -14.31 3.38
N ILE A 134 7.16 -13.50 3.28
CA ILE A 134 8.32 -13.61 4.17
C ILE A 134 8.02 -13.18 5.61
N PHE A 135 7.00 -12.36 5.85
CA PHE A 135 6.58 -11.98 7.19
C PHE A 135 5.35 -12.76 7.60
N PHE A 136 5.26 -13.10 8.89
CA PHE A 136 4.13 -13.85 9.41
C PHE A 136 2.91 -12.94 9.65
N GLN A 137 3.14 -11.73 10.16
CA GLN A 137 2.06 -10.80 10.50
C GLN A 137 2.51 -9.36 10.49
N LEU A 138 1.55 -8.47 10.28
CA LEU A 138 1.67 -7.06 10.62
C LEU A 138 1.07 -6.87 12.00
N PHE A 139 1.92 -6.53 12.95
CA PHE A 139 1.60 -6.26 14.33
C PHE A 139 1.38 -4.75 14.50
N ALA A 140 0.12 -4.36 14.69
CA ALA A 140 -0.30 -2.98 14.83
C ALA A 140 -0.56 -2.65 16.30
N ILE A 141 0.20 -1.70 16.83
CA ILE A 141 0.01 -1.16 18.17
C ILE A 141 -0.89 0.06 18.04
N HIS A 142 -1.94 0.09 18.84
CA HIS A 142 -2.85 1.21 18.98
C HIS A 142 -2.78 1.75 20.40
N ALA A 143 -2.99 3.05 20.56
CA ALA A 143 -3.05 3.71 21.85
C ALA A 143 -4.35 4.48 22.00
N LEU A 144 -4.85 4.59 23.23
CA LEU A 144 -5.91 5.53 23.56
C LEU A 144 -5.33 6.95 23.61
N TYR A 145 -5.79 7.82 22.72
CA TYR A 145 -5.38 9.21 22.64
C TYR A 145 -6.61 10.10 22.48
N ARG A 146 -6.87 10.98 23.46
CA ARG A 146 -8.04 11.88 23.50
C ARG A 146 -9.35 11.14 23.23
N ASP A 147 -9.60 10.06 23.96
CA ASP A 147 -10.77 9.19 23.84
C ASP A 147 -10.93 8.45 22.49
N HIS A 148 -9.88 8.43 21.65
CA HIS A 148 -9.87 7.70 20.39
C HIS A 148 -8.76 6.65 20.39
N VAL A 149 -9.06 5.45 19.90
CA VAL A 149 -8.05 4.41 19.67
C VAL A 149 -7.44 4.65 18.29
N ILE A 150 -6.15 4.99 18.25
CA ILE A 150 -5.43 5.30 17.01
C ILE A 150 -4.21 4.39 16.85
N PRO A 151 -3.84 4.01 15.61
CA PRO A 151 -2.62 3.25 15.37
C PRO A 151 -1.39 4.13 15.58
N VAL A 152 -0.44 3.62 16.34
CA VAL A 152 0.76 4.35 16.75
C VAL A 152 2.06 3.64 16.37
N ALA A 153 2.03 2.33 16.11
CA ALA A 153 3.16 1.64 15.49
C ALA A 153 2.71 0.46 14.65
N PHE A 154 3.49 0.17 13.62
CA PHE A 154 3.30 -0.95 12.71
C PHE A 154 4.61 -1.73 12.62
N ILE A 155 4.53 -3.03 12.84
CA ILE A 155 5.71 -3.88 12.95
C ILE A 155 5.50 -5.13 12.10
N LEU A 156 6.34 -5.34 11.09
CA LEU A 156 6.36 -6.59 10.35
C LEU A 156 7.14 -7.61 11.16
N LEU A 157 6.46 -8.65 11.65
CA LEU A 157 7.04 -9.70 12.47
C LEU A 157 7.24 -10.98 11.66
N PRO A 158 8.36 -11.69 11.85
CA PRO A 158 8.67 -12.90 11.10
C PRO A 158 7.99 -14.15 11.65
N SER A 159 7.51 -14.11 12.91
CA SER A 159 6.75 -15.21 13.52
C SER A 159 5.90 -14.70 14.69
N LYS A 160 5.09 -15.60 15.26
CA LYS A 160 4.34 -15.37 16.52
C LYS A 160 5.01 -16.00 17.74
N SER A 161 6.30 -16.31 17.68
CA SER A 161 6.99 -16.91 18.83
C SER A 161 7.16 -15.90 19.95
N GLU A 162 7.14 -16.39 21.19
CA GLU A 162 7.36 -15.54 22.37
C GLU A 162 8.70 -14.80 22.29
N GLN A 163 9.76 -15.44 21.78
CA GLN A 163 11.07 -14.80 21.62
C GLN A 163 11.01 -13.60 20.68
N ILE A 164 10.21 -13.65 19.62
CA ILE A 164 10.03 -12.51 18.69
C ILE A 164 9.30 -11.37 19.39
N TYR A 165 8.25 -11.64 20.16
CA TYR A 165 7.54 -10.61 20.92
C TYR A 165 8.42 -9.96 21.99
N GLN A 166 9.21 -10.76 22.72
CA GLN A 166 10.16 -10.24 23.69
C GLN A 166 11.21 -9.34 23.02
N LYS A 167 11.78 -9.77 21.88
CA LYS A 167 12.75 -8.98 21.11
C LYS A 167 12.15 -7.69 20.52
N MET A 168 10.85 -7.67 20.27
CA MET A 168 10.15 -6.49 19.77
C MET A 168 9.94 -5.44 20.88
N ILE A 169 9.64 -5.88 22.10
CA ILE A 169 9.38 -5.00 23.26
C ILE A 169 10.67 -4.46 23.88
N ASN A 170 11.76 -5.25 23.83
CA ASN A 170 13.07 -4.90 24.39
C ASN A 170 13.95 -4.10 23.43
#